data_AF-A0A7Y4E0K1-F1
#
_entry.id   AF-A0A7Y4E0K1-F1
#
_cell.length_a   1.000
_cell.length_b   1.000
_cell.length_c   1.000
_cell.angle_alpha   90.00
_cell.angle_beta   90.00
_cell.angle_gamma   90.00
#
_symmetry.space_group_name_H-M   'P 1'
#
loop_
_entity.id
_entity.type
_entity.pdbx_description
1 polymer ?
#
loop_
_entity_poly.entity_id
_entity_poly.type
_entity_poly.pdbx_seq_one_letter_code
_entity_poly.pdbx_strand_id
1 'polypeptide(L)'
;MHSLFSQWLVISSITCCSFALFAKEQPQCNENSWNNNLTQFNRLESTYNRHATTYNQLLNEHKQRRLLTQTFSEPDISLLWQSESKKALLENQLNAARLFVNKVKENANFVRKLSGVLDSNANNWQKIALGCQQEQYQVNQIVADWYHTQALELGSQINQLTTQFDALKAQYDREVATLLRVQNPSN
;
A
#
# COMPACT_ATOMS: atom_id res chain seq x y z
N MET A 1 -20.66 -80.89 -3.89
CA MET A 1 -19.38 -80.90 -3.15
C MET A 1 -18.47 -79.85 -3.77
N HIS A 2 -18.10 -78.84 -2.99
CA HIS A 2 -16.91 -77.96 -3.06
C HIS A 2 -16.47 -77.40 -4.43
N SER A 3 -16.55 -76.08 -4.64
CA SER A 3 -15.48 -75.08 -4.37
C SER A 3 -14.63 -74.81 -5.63
N LEU A 4 -14.89 -73.76 -6.41
CA LEU A 4 -14.44 -72.35 -6.29
C LEU A 4 -13.12 -72.03 -7.04
N PHE A 5 -13.13 -70.82 -7.63
CA PHE A 5 -12.02 -69.95 -8.09
C PHE A 5 -11.43 -70.08 -9.50
N SER A 6 -11.80 -69.10 -10.35
CA SER A 6 -10.90 -68.25 -11.18
C SER A 6 -11.79 -67.32 -12.03
N GLN A 7 -12.30 -66.22 -11.47
CA GLN A 7 -11.80 -64.84 -11.63
C GLN A 7 -11.40 -64.45 -13.06
N TRP A 8 -12.33 -63.85 -13.81
CA TRP A 8 -12.08 -62.71 -14.71
C TRP A 8 -13.34 -61.82 -14.76
N LEU A 9 -13.38 -60.78 -13.93
CA LEU A 9 -14.26 -59.63 -14.17
C LEU A 9 -13.42 -58.56 -14.87
N VAL A 10 -13.64 -58.46 -16.18
CA VAL A 10 -13.33 -57.27 -16.95
C VAL A 10 -14.29 -56.18 -16.48
N ILE A 11 -13.76 -55.07 -16.00
CA ILE A 11 -14.20 -53.67 -16.24
C ILE A 11 -13.27 -52.81 -15.38
N SER A 12 -12.23 -52.27 -16.01
CA SER A 12 -11.49 -51.11 -15.52
C SER A 12 -11.71 -50.01 -16.56
N SER A 13 -12.86 -49.34 -16.46
CA SER A 13 -13.07 -48.07 -17.15
C SER A 13 -12.30 -47.00 -16.37
N ILE A 14 -11.03 -46.85 -16.72
CA ILE A 14 -10.18 -45.73 -16.33
C ILE A 14 -10.81 -44.47 -16.93
N THR A 15 -11.58 -43.74 -16.12
CA THR A 15 -11.95 -42.36 -16.40
C THR A 15 -10.73 -41.47 -16.10
N CYS A 16 -9.68 -41.61 -16.90
CA CYS A 16 -8.58 -40.66 -16.93
C CYS A 16 -8.83 -39.74 -18.11
N CYS A 17 -9.27 -38.50 -17.83
CA CYS A 17 -9.21 -37.30 -18.67
C CYS A 17 -10.38 -36.37 -18.31
N SER A 18 -10.30 -35.64 -17.19
CA SER A 18 -11.15 -34.45 -16.95
C SER A 18 -10.64 -33.53 -15.83
N PHE A 19 -9.33 -33.44 -15.59
CA PHE A 19 -8.76 -32.41 -14.70
C PHE A 19 -7.56 -31.73 -15.36
N ALA A 20 -7.72 -31.30 -16.61
CA ALA A 20 -6.84 -30.33 -17.24
C ALA A 20 -7.64 -29.04 -17.52
N LEU A 21 -8.22 -28.47 -16.48
CA LEU A 21 -8.80 -27.14 -16.53
C LEU A 21 -8.23 -26.35 -15.36
N PHE A 22 -7.56 -25.25 -15.68
CA PHE A 22 -6.96 -24.25 -14.77
C PHE A 22 -5.56 -24.54 -14.21
N ALA A 23 -4.63 -25.07 -14.99
CA ALA A 23 -3.24 -24.67 -14.77
C ALA A 23 -3.11 -23.21 -15.25
N LYS A 24 -3.22 -22.24 -14.34
CA LYS A 24 -2.71 -20.88 -14.61
C LYS A 24 -1.27 -21.06 -15.05
N GLU A 25 -0.89 -20.56 -16.23
CA GLU A 25 0.50 -20.49 -16.66
C GLU A 25 1.31 -19.92 -15.50
N GLN A 26 2.12 -20.76 -14.87
CA GLN A 26 3.06 -20.31 -13.86
C GLN A 26 4.11 -19.47 -14.60
N PRO A 27 4.54 -18.32 -14.05
CA PRO A 27 5.70 -17.62 -14.55
C PRO A 27 6.85 -18.62 -14.74
N GLN A 28 7.22 -18.85 -15.99
CA GLN A 28 8.28 -19.77 -16.35
C GLN A 28 9.62 -19.10 -16.00
N CYS A 29 10.70 -19.89 -15.83
CA CYS A 29 12.04 -19.31 -15.72
C CYS A 29 12.52 -18.83 -17.09
N ASN A 30 11.90 -17.76 -17.59
CA ASN A 30 12.22 -17.20 -18.88
C ASN A 30 12.36 -15.68 -18.82
N GLU A 31 13.03 -15.17 -19.86
CA GLU A 31 13.34 -13.76 -20.00
C GLU A 31 12.08 -12.87 -19.94
N ASN A 32 10.97 -13.31 -20.53
CA ASN A 32 9.74 -12.51 -20.56
C ASN A 32 9.13 -12.33 -19.17
N SER A 33 9.01 -13.42 -18.39
CA SER A 33 8.48 -13.38 -17.03
C SER A 33 9.38 -12.53 -16.14
N TRP A 34 10.69 -12.69 -16.28
CA TRP A 34 11.70 -11.91 -15.58
C TRP A 34 11.57 -10.41 -15.86
N ASN A 35 11.68 -10.03 -17.14
CA ASN A 35 11.69 -8.62 -17.55
C ASN A 35 10.38 -7.92 -17.21
N ASN A 36 9.25 -8.61 -17.36
CA ASN A 36 7.95 -8.07 -16.97
C ASN A 36 7.90 -7.81 -15.44
N ASN A 37 8.30 -8.79 -14.62
CA ASN A 37 8.22 -8.63 -13.17
C ASN A 37 9.23 -7.60 -12.64
N LEU A 38 10.41 -7.52 -13.23
CA LEU A 38 11.41 -6.49 -12.93
C LEU A 38 10.92 -5.09 -13.31
N THR A 39 10.31 -4.94 -14.48
CA THR A 39 9.72 -3.66 -14.91
C THR A 39 8.65 -3.18 -13.94
N GLN A 40 7.80 -4.10 -13.47
CA GLN A 40 6.77 -3.78 -12.48
C GLN A 40 7.38 -3.40 -11.12
N PHE A 41 8.40 -4.14 -10.66
CA PHE A 41 9.11 -3.83 -9.43
C PHE A 41 9.74 -2.42 -9.48
N ASN A 42 10.46 -2.09 -10.55
CA ASN A 42 11.09 -0.78 -10.72
C ASN A 42 10.08 0.36 -10.76
N ARG A 43 8.89 0.13 -11.36
CA ARG A 43 7.80 1.11 -11.35
C ARG A 43 7.22 1.31 -9.96
N LEU A 44 7.08 0.24 -9.18
CA LEU A 44 6.62 0.31 -7.80
C LEU A 44 7.59 1.10 -6.94
N GLU A 45 8.89 0.79 -7.03
CA GLU A 45 9.94 1.49 -6.30
C GLU A 45 10.01 2.98 -6.67
N SER A 46 10.01 3.30 -7.97
CA SER A 46 9.99 4.68 -8.46
C SER A 46 8.77 5.45 -7.97
N THR A 47 7.59 4.83 -8.01
CA THR A 47 6.35 5.46 -7.54
C THR A 47 6.38 5.69 -6.03
N TYR A 48 6.84 4.69 -5.26
CA TYR A 48 7.07 4.83 -3.82
C TYR A 48 8.01 5.99 -3.51
N ASN A 49 9.19 6.05 -4.15
CA ASN A 49 10.20 7.08 -3.92
C ASN A 49 9.67 8.49 -4.22
N ARG A 50 8.83 8.64 -5.26
CA ARG A 50 8.14 9.90 -5.54
C ARG A 50 7.23 10.32 -4.38
N HIS A 51 6.40 9.41 -3.87
CA HIS A 51 5.49 9.73 -2.76
C HIS A 51 6.22 9.90 -1.43
N ALA A 52 7.33 9.21 -1.19
CA ALA A 52 8.20 9.44 -0.05
C ALA A 52 8.82 10.85 -0.10
N THR A 53 9.22 11.31 -1.29
CA THR A 53 9.69 12.68 -1.52
C THR A 53 8.59 13.69 -1.24
N THR A 54 7.36 13.44 -1.73
CA THR A 54 6.20 14.29 -1.43
C THR A 54 5.88 14.32 0.07
N TYR A 55 5.97 13.19 0.78
CA TYR A 55 5.80 13.16 2.23
C TYR A 55 6.84 14.04 2.93
N ASN A 56 8.12 13.93 2.56
CA ASN A 56 9.17 14.74 3.16
C ASN A 56 8.96 16.24 2.94
N GLN A 57 8.46 16.64 1.75
CA GLN A 57 8.08 18.02 1.47
C GLN A 57 6.92 18.48 2.36
N LEU A 58 5.84 17.70 2.45
CA LEU A 58 4.68 17.98 3.30
C LEU A 58 5.05 18.05 4.79
N LEU A 59 5.93 17.16 5.24
CA LEU A 59 6.43 17.17 6.61
C LEU A 59 7.25 18.45 6.88
N ASN A 60 8.05 18.90 5.92
CA ASN A 60 8.78 20.15 6.05
C ASN A 60 7.84 21.38 6.07
N GLU A 61 6.83 21.41 5.19
CA GLU A 61 5.75 22.43 5.23
C GLU A 61 5.06 22.45 6.60
N HIS A 62 4.76 21.27 7.16
CA HIS A 62 4.18 21.14 8.50
C HIS A 62 5.09 21.68 9.60
N LYS A 63 6.40 21.35 9.58
CA LYS A 63 7.36 21.84 10.58
C LYS A 63 7.48 23.36 10.59
N GLN A 64 7.28 24.01 9.44
CA GLN A 64 7.32 25.47 9.31
C GLN A 64 5.98 26.12 9.69
N ARG A 65 4.86 25.39 9.56
CA ARG A 65 3.53 25.89 9.88
C ARG A 65 3.16 25.56 11.33
N ARG A 66 3.05 26.60 12.15
CA ARG A 66 2.51 26.49 13.50
C ARG A 66 0.98 26.38 13.46
N LEU A 67 0.41 25.28 13.94
CA LEU A 67 -1.04 25.12 14.08
C LEU A 67 -1.54 25.93 15.28
N LEU A 68 -2.77 26.45 15.19
CA LEU A 68 -3.33 27.24 16.29
C LEU A 68 -3.55 26.37 17.53
N THR A 69 -4.03 25.13 17.36
CA THR A 69 -4.23 24.20 18.48
C THR A 69 -2.93 23.71 19.13
N GLN A 70 -1.77 24.00 18.55
CA GLN A 70 -0.47 23.72 19.18
C GLN A 70 0.01 24.87 20.08
N THR A 71 -0.63 26.04 19.98
CA THR A 71 -0.16 27.28 20.61
C THR A 71 -1.16 27.85 21.59
N PHE A 72 -2.45 27.70 21.29
CA PHE A 72 -3.55 28.31 22.01
C PHE A 72 -4.50 27.25 22.53
N SER A 73 -5.10 27.52 23.69
CA SER A 73 -6.20 26.70 24.20
C SER A 73 -7.48 26.96 23.38
N GLU A 74 -8.44 26.05 23.44
CA GLU A 74 -9.72 26.24 22.74
C GLU A 74 -10.46 27.53 23.14
N PRO A 75 -10.54 27.91 24.44
CA PRO A 75 -11.08 29.21 24.84
C PRO A 75 -10.34 30.40 24.20
N ASP A 76 -9.00 30.35 24.14
CA ASP A 76 -8.21 31.43 23.51
C ASP A 76 -8.55 31.55 22.02
N ILE A 77 -8.66 30.41 21.32
CA ILE A 77 -9.03 30.40 19.90
C ILE A 77 -10.46 30.93 19.72
N SER A 78 -11.38 30.62 20.63
CA SER A 78 -12.75 31.16 20.60
C SER A 78 -12.76 32.68 20.78
N LEU A 79 -11.96 33.22 21.69
CA LEU A 79 -11.79 34.67 21.85
C LEU A 79 -11.20 35.32 20.58
N LEU A 80 -10.26 34.65 19.92
CA LEU A 80 -9.71 35.14 18.64
C LEU A 80 -10.78 35.20 17.53
N TRP A 81 -11.73 34.27 17.50
CA TRP A 81 -12.86 34.30 16.55
C TRP A 81 -13.79 35.49 16.76
N GLN A 82 -13.94 35.97 18.00
CA GLN A 82 -14.75 37.14 18.32
C GLN A 82 -14.08 38.46 17.90
N SER A 83 -12.78 38.44 17.61
CA SER A 83 -12.07 39.61 17.11
C SER A 83 -12.21 39.74 15.60
N GLU A 84 -12.92 40.77 15.13
CA GLU A 84 -13.12 41.03 13.70
C GLU A 84 -11.77 41.15 12.94
N SER A 85 -10.76 41.73 13.59
CA SER A 85 -9.40 41.85 13.04
C SER A 85 -8.66 40.53 12.85
N LYS A 86 -9.06 39.48 13.58
CA LYS A 86 -8.41 38.16 13.55
C LYS A 86 -9.22 37.12 12.79
N LYS A 87 -10.53 37.30 12.64
CA LYS A 87 -11.44 36.37 11.96
C LYS A 87 -10.91 35.89 10.60
N ALA A 88 -10.47 36.82 9.74
CA ALA A 88 -9.91 36.48 8.43
C ALA A 88 -8.65 35.58 8.52
N LEU A 89 -7.82 35.75 9.57
CA LEU A 89 -6.65 34.89 9.81
C LEU A 89 -7.08 33.46 10.16
N LEU A 90 -8.10 33.29 11.01
CA LEU A 90 -8.60 31.96 11.38
C LEU A 90 -9.28 31.25 10.21
N GLU A 91 -10.05 31.98 9.39
CA GLU A 91 -10.65 31.44 8.16
C GLU A 91 -9.58 30.96 7.18
N ASN A 92 -8.53 31.76 6.99
CA ASN A 92 -7.38 31.37 6.16
C ASN A 92 -6.67 30.13 6.70
N GLN A 93 -6.44 30.07 8.03
CA GLN A 93 -5.84 28.90 8.66
C GLN A 93 -6.71 27.64 8.48
N LEU A 94 -8.02 27.75 8.70
CA LEU A 94 -8.98 26.67 8.52
C LEU A 94 -8.98 26.15 7.08
N ASN A 95 -9.03 27.05 6.09
CA ASN A 95 -8.98 26.69 4.68
C ASN A 95 -7.65 26.03 4.33
N ALA A 96 -6.53 26.59 4.80
CA ALA A 96 -5.22 26.05 4.55
C ALA A 96 -5.01 24.67 5.20
N ALA A 97 -5.62 24.42 6.37
CA ALA A 97 -5.60 23.13 7.03
C ALA A 97 -6.44 22.09 6.26
N ARG A 98 -7.63 22.46 5.77
CA ARG A 98 -8.47 21.59 4.92
C ARG A 98 -7.77 21.17 3.62
N LEU A 99 -7.14 22.13 2.93
CA LEU A 99 -6.37 21.84 1.72
C LEU A 99 -5.22 20.87 2.00
N PHE A 100 -4.53 21.05 3.13
CA PHE A 100 -3.46 20.16 3.55
C PHE A 100 -3.98 18.74 3.85
N VAL A 101 -5.10 18.59 4.57
CA VAL A 101 -5.77 17.30 4.79
C VAL A 101 -6.04 16.57 3.48
N ASN A 102 -6.59 17.27 2.48
CA ASN A 102 -6.89 16.67 1.19
C ASN A 102 -5.63 16.18 0.47
N LYS A 103 -4.59 17.02 0.39
CA LYS A 103 -3.31 16.67 -0.24
C LYS A 103 -2.65 15.46 0.42
N VAL A 104 -2.64 15.42 1.75
CA VAL A 104 -2.10 14.29 2.54
C VAL A 104 -2.93 13.02 2.31
N LYS A 105 -4.26 13.12 2.37
CA LYS A 105 -5.19 12.00 2.17
C LYS A 105 -5.05 11.37 0.78
N GLU A 106 -4.95 12.19 -0.27
CA GLU A 106 -4.77 11.71 -1.63
C GLU A 106 -3.48 10.89 -1.76
N ASN A 107 -2.36 11.41 -1.24
CA ASN A 107 -1.08 10.71 -1.25
C ASN A 107 -1.12 9.41 -0.44
N ALA A 108 -1.72 9.43 0.77
CA ALA A 108 -1.91 8.23 1.58
C ALA A 108 -2.65 7.12 0.81
N ASN A 109 -3.73 7.51 0.11
CA ASN A 109 -4.53 6.59 -0.68
C ASN A 109 -3.78 6.02 -1.89
N PHE A 110 -2.96 6.83 -2.57
CA PHE A 110 -2.11 6.33 -3.66
C PHE A 110 -1.08 5.32 -3.16
N VAL A 111 -0.35 5.66 -2.09
CA VAL A 111 0.67 4.77 -1.50
C VAL A 111 0.03 3.46 -1.04
N ARG A 112 -1.11 3.52 -0.36
CA ARG A 112 -1.84 2.32 0.12
C ARG A 112 -2.26 1.38 -1.02
N LYS A 113 -2.58 1.91 -2.20
CA LYS A 113 -2.93 1.10 -3.38
C LYS A 113 -1.73 0.35 -3.97
N LEU A 114 -0.50 0.80 -3.71
CA LEU A 114 0.71 0.13 -4.19
C LEU A 114 0.87 -1.26 -3.56
N SER A 115 0.44 -1.45 -2.30
CA SER A 115 0.58 -2.72 -1.58
C SER A 115 0.00 -3.90 -2.36
N GLY A 116 -1.22 -3.77 -2.91
CA GLY A 116 -1.85 -4.86 -3.66
C GLY A 116 -1.11 -5.23 -4.96
N VAL A 117 -0.50 -4.25 -5.63
CA VAL A 117 0.31 -4.51 -6.84
C VAL A 117 1.65 -5.14 -6.45
N LEU A 118 2.22 -4.72 -5.32
CA LEU A 118 3.47 -5.25 -4.80
C LEU A 118 3.34 -6.69 -4.30
N ASP A 119 2.22 -7.04 -3.65
CA ASP A 119 1.93 -8.43 -3.25
C ASP A 119 1.92 -9.36 -4.47
N SER A 120 1.30 -8.92 -5.57
CA SER A 120 1.33 -9.66 -6.83
C SER A 120 2.75 -9.79 -7.40
N ASN A 121 3.54 -8.71 -7.35
CA ASN A 121 4.93 -8.71 -7.81
C ASN A 121 5.82 -9.65 -6.98
N ALA A 122 5.69 -9.64 -5.65
CA ALA A 122 6.40 -10.53 -4.73
C ALA A 122 6.05 -12.00 -5.00
N ASN A 123 4.76 -12.31 -5.12
CA ASN A 123 4.29 -13.65 -5.46
C ASN A 123 4.81 -14.14 -6.82
N ASN A 124 4.93 -13.24 -7.80
CA ASN A 124 5.50 -13.58 -9.10
C ASN A 124 7.00 -13.87 -9.01
N TRP A 125 7.76 -13.11 -8.20
CA TRP A 125 9.17 -13.39 -7.97
C TRP A 125 9.37 -14.76 -7.32
N GLN A 126 8.56 -15.11 -6.32
CA GLN A 126 8.58 -16.43 -5.71
C GLN A 126 8.31 -17.55 -6.74
N LYS A 127 7.33 -17.37 -7.63
CA LYS A 127 7.03 -18.34 -8.69
C LYS A 127 8.17 -18.49 -9.71
N ILE A 128 8.78 -17.37 -10.11
CA ILE A 128 9.96 -17.39 -10.99
C ILE A 128 11.10 -18.16 -10.32
N ALA A 129 11.37 -17.92 -9.04
CA ALA A 129 12.41 -18.64 -8.30
C ALA A 129 12.17 -20.15 -8.29
N LEU A 130 10.94 -20.58 -7.98
CA LEU A 130 10.53 -21.99 -8.01
C LEU A 130 10.67 -22.60 -9.42
N GLY A 131 10.30 -21.86 -10.47
CA GLY A 131 10.49 -22.30 -11.85
C GLY A 131 11.97 -22.49 -12.19
N CYS A 132 12.82 -21.53 -11.82
CA CYS A 132 14.26 -21.61 -12.06
C CYS A 132 14.92 -22.74 -11.28
N GLN A 133 14.42 -23.05 -10.08
CA GLN A 133 14.87 -24.21 -9.31
C GLN A 133 14.54 -25.53 -10.03
N GLN A 134 13.33 -25.66 -10.59
CA GLN A 134 12.91 -26.86 -11.33
C GLN A 134 13.73 -27.07 -12.60
N GLU A 135 14.11 -25.98 -13.28
CA GLU A 135 14.95 -25.98 -14.48
C GLU A 135 16.47 -26.06 -14.17
N GLN A 136 16.84 -26.15 -12.89
CA GLN A 136 18.23 -26.20 -12.41
C GLN A 136 19.08 -24.94 -12.72
N TYR A 137 18.43 -23.80 -12.95
CA TYR A 137 19.06 -22.49 -13.13
C TYR A 137 19.29 -21.80 -11.77
N GLN A 138 20.29 -22.29 -11.03
CA GLN A 138 20.57 -21.86 -9.64
C GLN A 138 20.80 -20.36 -9.49
N VAL A 139 21.53 -19.73 -10.41
CA VAL A 139 21.80 -18.28 -10.34
C VAL A 139 20.50 -17.49 -10.46
N ASN A 140 19.64 -17.85 -11.44
CA ASN A 140 18.35 -17.19 -11.65
C ASN A 140 17.40 -17.41 -10.46
N GLN A 141 17.42 -18.60 -9.86
CA GLN A 141 16.67 -18.87 -8.63
C GLN A 141 17.09 -17.92 -7.51
N ILE A 142 18.40 -17.85 -7.19
CA ILE A 142 18.92 -17.02 -6.09
C ILE A 142 18.55 -15.55 -6.29
N VAL A 143 18.69 -15.03 -7.51
CA VAL A 143 18.38 -13.63 -7.80
C VAL A 143 16.86 -13.37 -7.75
N ALA A 144 16.02 -14.32 -8.19
CA ALA A 144 14.57 -14.19 -8.05
C ALA A 144 14.12 -14.22 -6.57
N ASP A 145 14.73 -15.07 -5.73
CA ASP A 145 14.49 -15.10 -4.29
C ASP A 145 14.91 -13.78 -3.62
N TRP A 146 16.02 -13.20 -4.06
CA TRP A 146 16.44 -11.88 -3.60
C TRP A 146 15.40 -10.81 -3.96
N TYR A 147 14.93 -10.76 -5.21
CA TYR A 147 13.89 -9.80 -5.60
C TYR A 147 12.56 -10.03 -4.87
N HIS A 148 12.20 -11.27 -4.56
CA HIS A 148 11.05 -11.56 -3.70
C HIS A 148 11.21 -10.89 -2.33
N THR A 149 12.39 -11.03 -1.72
CA THR A 149 12.72 -10.40 -0.42
C THR A 149 12.64 -8.87 -0.51
N GLN A 150 13.22 -8.28 -1.57
CA GLN A 150 13.16 -6.84 -1.79
C GLN A 150 11.71 -6.32 -1.98
N ALA A 151 10.84 -7.10 -2.63
CA ALA A 151 9.43 -6.76 -2.74
C ALA A 151 8.71 -6.78 -1.39
N LEU A 152 9.03 -7.73 -0.51
CA LEU A 152 8.48 -7.74 0.85
C LEU A 152 8.97 -6.55 1.69
N GLU A 153 10.25 -6.20 1.58
CA GLU A 153 10.84 -5.04 2.25
C GLU A 153 10.19 -3.74 1.80
N LEU A 154 10.01 -3.55 0.48
CA LEU A 154 9.29 -2.41 -0.07
C LEU A 154 7.84 -2.36 0.45
N GLY A 155 7.21 -3.51 0.69
CA GLY A 155 5.86 -3.57 1.26
C GLY A 155 5.79 -3.05 2.69
N SER A 156 6.79 -3.39 3.50
CA SER A 156 6.96 -2.82 4.84
C SER A 156 7.14 -1.29 4.79
N GLN A 157 7.97 -0.81 3.87
CA GLN A 157 8.22 0.62 3.70
C GLN A 157 6.97 1.39 3.23
N ILE A 158 6.17 0.82 2.32
CA ILE A 158 4.89 1.38 1.89
C ILE A 158 3.93 1.51 3.09
N ASN A 159 3.81 0.46 3.91
CA ASN A 159 2.96 0.48 5.10
C ASN A 159 3.40 1.56 6.11
N GLN A 160 4.70 1.69 6.31
CA GLN A 160 5.27 2.74 7.16
C GLN A 160 4.94 4.14 6.61
N LEU A 161 5.14 4.36 5.31
CA LEU A 161 4.86 5.65 4.67
C LEU A 161 3.37 5.99 4.73
N THR A 162 2.48 5.02 4.52
CA THR A 162 1.02 5.20 4.70
C THR A 162 0.68 5.62 6.12
N THR A 163 1.25 4.96 7.13
CA THR A 163 1.03 5.29 8.55
C THR A 163 1.50 6.71 8.86
N GLN A 164 2.65 7.11 8.30
CA GLN A 164 3.19 8.45 8.45
C GLN A 164 2.28 9.53 7.82
N PHE A 165 1.75 9.29 6.61
CA PHE A 165 0.75 10.18 6.01
C PHE A 165 -0.52 10.27 6.88
N ASP A 166 -1.05 9.14 7.36
CA ASP A 166 -2.26 9.11 8.18
C ASP A 166 -2.07 9.86 9.51
N ALA A 167 -0.90 9.71 10.15
CA ALA A 167 -0.56 10.44 11.37
C ALA A 167 -0.48 11.96 11.12
N LEU A 168 0.13 12.38 10.02
CA LEU A 168 0.20 13.78 9.64
C LEU A 168 -1.19 14.35 9.35
N LYS A 169 -2.03 13.61 8.62
CA LYS A 169 -3.43 13.98 8.34
C LYS A 169 -4.21 14.20 9.63
N ALA A 170 -4.09 13.27 10.58
CA ALA A 170 -4.84 13.30 11.83
C ALA A 170 -4.56 14.56 12.66
N GLN A 171 -3.35 15.13 12.57
CA GLN A 171 -3.04 16.41 13.23
C GLN A 171 -3.86 17.56 12.65
N TYR A 172 -3.97 17.63 11.32
CA TYR A 172 -4.73 18.67 10.65
C TYR A 172 -6.24 18.45 10.72
N ASP A 173 -6.71 17.20 10.74
CA ASP A 173 -8.13 16.91 11.02
C ASP A 173 -8.54 17.47 12.39
N ARG A 174 -7.69 17.30 13.41
CA ARG A 174 -7.93 17.85 14.75
C ARG A 174 -7.95 19.38 14.75
N GLU A 175 -6.98 20.03 14.09
CA GLU A 175 -6.99 21.49 13.90
C GLU A 175 -8.31 21.95 13.27
N VAL A 176 -8.71 21.36 12.14
CA VAL A 176 -9.95 21.71 11.43
C VAL A 176 -11.18 21.51 12.32
N ALA A 177 -11.26 20.37 13.02
CA ALA A 177 -12.38 20.07 13.90
C ALA A 177 -12.47 21.07 15.06
N THR A 178 -11.35 21.39 15.70
CA THR A 178 -11.31 22.37 16.79
C THR A 178 -11.68 23.76 16.30
N LEU A 179 -11.09 24.23 15.20
CA LEU A 179 -11.39 25.56 14.65
C LEU A 179 -12.88 25.73 14.31
N LEU A 180 -13.52 24.69 13.76
CA LEU A 180 -14.96 24.71 13.49
C LEU A 180 -15.80 24.68 14.76
N ARG A 181 -15.42 23.89 15.76
CA ARG A 181 -16.13 23.79 17.04
C ARG A 181 -16.12 25.12 17.79
N VAL A 182 -14.97 25.79 17.85
CA VAL A 182 -14.80 27.02 18.64
C VAL A 182 -15.19 28.30 17.90
N GLN A 183 -15.47 28.21 16.59
CA GLN A 183 -15.97 29.33 15.77
C GLN A 183 -17.39 29.76 16.17
N ASN A 184 -18.23 28.79 16.53
CA ASN A 184 -19.59 29.02 17.03
C ASN A 184 -19.77 28.22 18.31
N PRO A 185 -19.18 28.64 19.45
CA PRO A 185 -19.47 27.99 20.71
C PRO A 185 -20.98 28.08 20.89
N SER A 186 -21.64 26.93 21.05
CA SER A 186 -23.07 26.90 21.33
C SER A 186 -23.33 27.83 22.53
N ASN A 187 -24.29 28.75 22.38
CA ASN A 187 -24.76 29.63 23.46
C ASN A 187 -24.97 28.87 24.78
#